data_AF-A0A550HFA4-F1
#
_entry.id   AF-A0A550HFA4-F1
#
_cell.length_a   1.000
_cell.length_b   1.000
_cell.length_c   1.000
_cell.angle_alpha   90.00
_cell.angle_beta   90.00
_cell.angle_gamma   90.00
#
_symmetry.space_group_name_H-M   'P 1'
#
loop_
_entity.id
_entity.type
_entity.pdbx_description
1 polymer ?
#
loop_
_entity_poly.entity_id
_entity_poly.type
_entity_poly.pdbx_seq_one_letter_code
_entity_poly.pdbx_strand_id
1 'polypeptide(L)'
;MQIVYPTPSSNKITEKYQQVGYYQDSTAYAGSYYFDDYLYNQYYPSPYYYPYYDYPYYNYPYNYGYPRSSTLEASHTFTYEPEYMLTVQNPHGASIEKSGWKQKDTTVTLTTPEKIEESNTKRYVFKAWYIDGSENSGSTITLTMNKQYDARAEYETQYYLEVRSEIGRPQGSGWYDEGYSAMITVDPDAPILGFWGSLGAKYVFDRWSGISSGDVFSATTKVVVENPMTVNAIWRADYSYAYMILAIILVAALLLIVVTVIALTRGIGFRRESGSPPLDTLNLRYSQGEISRADYLKMKKDLEKS
;
A
#
# COMPACT_ATOMS: atom_id res chain seq x y z
N MET A 1 4.72 55.99 19.74
CA MET A 1 4.48 54.62 19.24
C MET A 1 5.69 53.80 19.67
N GLN A 2 5.48 52.84 20.58
CA GLN A 2 6.55 52.12 21.28
C GLN A 2 7.34 51.23 20.31
N ILE A 3 8.67 51.34 20.39
CA ILE A 3 9.59 50.41 19.73
C ILE A 3 9.74 49.23 20.69
N VAL A 4 9.14 48.10 20.32
CA VAL A 4 9.28 46.82 21.03
C VAL A 4 10.56 46.16 20.53
N TYR A 5 11.53 45.96 21.42
CA TYR A 5 12.69 45.13 21.14
C TYR A 5 12.35 43.66 21.44
N PRO A 6 12.74 42.69 20.59
CA PRO A 6 12.55 41.28 20.89
C PRO A 6 13.44 40.85 22.07
N THR A 7 12.81 40.22 23.07
CA THR A 7 13.49 39.51 24.17
C THR A 7 14.35 38.36 23.64
N PRO A 8 15.59 38.19 24.10
CA PRO A 8 16.36 36.98 23.80
C PRO A 8 15.66 35.77 24.41
N SER A 9 15.41 34.75 23.59
CA SER A 9 14.89 33.45 23.98
C SER A 9 15.71 32.86 25.13
N SER A 10 15.01 32.28 26.11
CA SER A 10 15.60 31.52 27.21
C SER A 10 16.64 30.53 26.69
N ASN A 11 17.86 30.56 27.24
CA ASN A 11 18.82 29.48 27.10
C ASN A 11 18.16 28.19 27.59
N LYS A 12 17.72 27.33 26.66
CA LYS A 12 17.57 25.91 26.97
C LYS A 12 18.95 25.44 27.37
N ILE A 13 19.08 24.88 28.57
CA ILE A 13 20.32 24.26 29.03
C ILE A 13 20.58 23.09 28.07
N THR A 14 21.53 23.25 27.16
CA THR A 14 21.85 22.29 26.09
C THR A 14 22.79 21.17 26.57
N GLU A 15 23.45 21.39 27.70
CA GLU A 15 24.43 20.47 28.30
C GLU A 15 24.23 20.45 29.81
N LYS A 16 24.18 19.25 30.40
CA LYS A 16 24.24 19.06 31.84
C LYS A 16 25.49 18.26 32.19
N TYR A 17 26.05 18.59 33.33
CA TYR A 17 27.18 17.87 33.92
C TYR A 17 26.71 17.20 35.22
N GLN A 18 26.94 15.90 35.36
CA GLN A 18 26.79 15.20 36.65
C GLN A 18 28.13 15.08 37.36
N GLN A 19 28.14 15.31 38.67
CA GLN A 19 29.30 15.11 39.53
C GLN A 19 29.43 13.63 39.88
N VAL A 20 30.56 13.00 39.53
CA VAL A 20 30.86 11.62 39.91
C VAL A 20 31.92 11.65 41.00
N GLY A 21 31.55 11.31 42.24
CA GLY A 21 32.46 11.35 43.41
C GLY A 21 32.86 9.96 43.91
N TYR A 22 34.16 9.76 44.16
CA TYR A 22 34.68 8.76 45.10
C TYR A 22 35.35 9.49 46.27
N TYR A 23 35.05 9.05 47.50
CA TYR A 23 35.63 9.59 48.73
C TYR A 23 36.92 8.84 49.12
N GLN A 24 37.99 9.60 49.30
CA GLN A 24 39.20 9.30 50.08
C GLN A 24 39.63 10.66 50.63
N ASP A 25 39.95 10.91 51.90
CA ASP A 25 40.26 10.07 53.05
C ASP A 25 40.20 10.97 54.32
N SER A 26 40.25 10.33 55.49
CA SER A 26 40.72 10.84 56.77
C SER A 26 39.85 11.85 57.54
N THR A 27 39.66 11.51 58.80
CA THR A 27 38.84 12.14 59.83
C THR A 27 39.14 13.63 60.04
N ALA A 28 38.15 14.49 59.78
CA ALA A 28 38.06 15.80 60.42
C ALA A 28 36.59 16.24 60.56
N TYR A 29 36.28 16.78 61.74
CA TYR A 29 34.95 17.05 62.30
C TYR A 29 33.98 17.82 61.38
N ALA A 30 32.72 17.38 61.39
CA ALA A 30 31.60 18.03 60.73
C ALA A 30 31.21 19.34 61.45
N GLY A 31 31.34 20.46 60.76
CA GLY A 31 30.68 21.72 61.09
C GLY A 31 29.80 22.14 59.91
N SER A 32 28.49 22.14 60.11
CA SER A 32 27.49 22.58 59.14
C SER A 32 27.55 24.09 58.95
N TYR A 33 27.90 24.56 57.75
CA TYR A 33 27.71 25.95 57.32
C TYR A 33 26.74 25.99 56.15
N TYR A 34 25.63 26.69 56.34
CA TYR A 34 24.72 27.10 55.29
C TYR A 34 25.39 28.20 54.46
N PHE A 35 25.40 28.07 53.13
CA PHE A 35 25.76 29.17 52.23
C PHE A 35 24.51 29.62 51.47
N ASP A 36 24.08 30.84 51.77
CA ASP A 36 23.12 31.59 50.96
C ASP A 36 23.86 32.18 49.74
N ASP A 37 23.33 31.94 48.55
CA ASP A 37 23.82 32.49 47.28
C ASP A 37 23.61 34.01 47.21
N TYR A 38 24.68 34.77 47.03
CA TYR A 38 24.60 36.17 46.57
C TYR A 38 25.29 36.34 45.22
N LEU A 39 24.47 36.82 44.27
CA LEU A 39 24.80 37.23 42.92
C LEU A 39 25.88 38.33 42.88
N TYR A 40 26.84 38.17 41.97
CA TYR A 40 27.88 39.16 41.67
C TYR A 40 27.33 40.24 40.73
N ASN A 41 27.52 41.52 41.07
CA ASN A 41 27.50 42.60 40.08
C ASN A 41 28.60 43.62 40.40
N GLN A 42 29.56 43.78 39.49
CA GLN A 42 30.64 44.76 39.58
C GLN A 42 30.20 46.07 38.93
N TYR A 43 30.42 47.21 39.59
CA TYR A 43 30.82 48.47 38.97
C TYR A 43 31.44 49.40 40.03
N TYR A 44 32.61 49.96 39.73
CA TYR A 44 33.32 51.08 40.40
C TYR A 44 33.66 52.11 39.30
N PRO A 45 34.22 53.33 39.55
CA PRO A 45 34.50 54.03 40.82
C PRO A 45 34.23 55.57 40.81
N SER A 46 34.36 56.25 41.97
CA SER A 46 34.80 57.68 42.06
C SER A 46 35.05 58.17 43.51
N PRO A 47 35.77 59.29 43.74
CA PRO A 47 36.98 59.29 44.57
C PRO A 47 37.12 60.42 45.64
N TYR A 48 38.19 60.33 46.45
CA TYR A 48 38.87 61.31 47.33
C TYR A 48 38.21 61.80 48.64
N TYR A 49 38.92 61.65 49.78
CA TYR A 49 39.46 62.74 50.65
C TYR A 49 40.15 62.19 51.95
N TYR A 50 41.39 62.65 52.26
CA TYR A 50 42.21 62.46 53.50
C TYR A 50 41.80 63.48 54.61
N PRO A 51 42.26 63.55 55.91
CA PRO A 51 43.59 63.18 56.46
C PRO A 51 43.73 62.70 57.96
N TYR A 52 44.93 62.15 58.26
CA TYR A 52 45.81 62.20 59.46
C TYR A 52 45.31 62.21 60.93
N TYR A 53 45.93 61.36 61.77
CA TYR A 53 46.60 61.76 63.03
C TYR A 53 47.76 60.80 63.42
N ASP A 54 48.79 61.40 64.02
CA ASP A 54 50.18 60.95 64.22
C ASP A 54 50.46 60.45 65.68
N TYR A 55 51.25 59.36 65.80
CA TYR A 55 52.22 58.93 66.86
C TYR A 55 51.83 58.82 68.37
N PRO A 56 52.50 57.98 69.21
CA PRO A 56 53.89 57.53 69.07
C PRO A 56 54.20 56.04 69.29
N TYR A 57 55.37 55.68 68.76
CA TYR A 57 56.09 54.42 68.90
C TYR A 57 56.46 54.11 70.37
N TYR A 58 56.16 52.89 70.81
CA TYR A 58 56.96 52.18 71.80
C TYR A 58 57.28 50.79 71.24
N ASN A 59 58.57 50.57 71.00
CA ASN A 59 59.14 49.30 70.57
C ASN A 59 59.70 48.59 71.80
N TYR A 60 59.09 47.46 72.20
CA TYR A 60 59.78 46.42 72.96
C TYR A 60 59.37 45.05 72.42
N PRO A 61 60.33 44.13 72.19
CA PRO A 61 60.15 42.97 71.35
C PRO A 61 59.60 41.81 72.19
N TYR A 62 58.32 41.49 72.01
CA TYR A 62 57.79 40.20 72.44
C TYR A 62 57.44 39.37 71.22
N ASN A 63 58.26 38.33 71.05
CA ASN A 63 58.10 37.21 70.16
C ASN A 63 56.68 36.62 70.29
N TYR A 64 55.78 37.05 69.42
CA TYR A 64 54.68 36.22 68.96
C TYR A 64 55.08 35.74 67.58
N GLY A 65 55.61 34.51 67.53
CA GLY A 65 55.62 33.78 66.28
C GLY A 65 54.19 33.82 65.73
N TYR A 66 54.00 34.54 64.63
CA TYR A 66 52.78 34.43 63.85
C TYR A 66 52.54 32.94 63.66
N PRO A 67 51.39 32.36 64.06
CA PRO A 67 51.02 31.09 63.47
C PRO A 67 51.05 31.37 61.97
N ARG A 68 51.99 30.75 61.25
CA ARG A 68 51.90 30.68 59.79
C ARG A 68 50.50 30.17 59.57
N SER A 69 49.61 31.05 59.11
CA SER A 69 48.34 30.63 58.57
C SER A 69 48.74 29.85 57.35
N SER A 70 48.92 28.54 57.50
CA SER A 70 48.85 27.62 56.40
C SER A 70 47.42 27.77 55.92
N THR A 71 47.21 28.61 54.91
CA THR A 71 46.04 28.48 54.05
C THR A 71 46.14 27.06 53.52
N LEU A 72 45.35 26.15 54.12
CA LEU A 72 45.07 24.85 53.56
C LEU A 72 44.41 25.15 52.22
N GLU A 73 45.21 25.17 51.16
CA GLU A 73 44.69 25.20 49.79
C GLU A 73 44.07 23.82 49.56
N ALA A 74 42.79 23.69 49.91
CA ALA A 74 41.99 22.56 49.52
C ALA A 74 41.70 22.70 48.03
N SER A 75 42.48 22.01 47.19
CA SER A 75 42.13 21.83 45.79
C SER A 75 40.95 20.86 45.70
N HIS A 76 39.83 21.34 45.16
CA HIS A 76 38.71 20.48 44.80
C HIS A 76 38.79 20.21 43.30
N THR A 77 38.94 18.95 42.93
CA THR A 77 38.83 18.51 41.54
C THR A 77 37.41 18.03 41.30
N PHE A 78 36.69 18.71 40.41
CA PHE A 78 35.38 18.26 39.95
C PHE A 78 35.55 17.56 38.60
N THR A 79 35.14 16.29 38.53
CA THR A 79 35.06 15.55 37.27
C THR A 79 33.63 15.63 36.77
N TYR A 80 33.48 16.08 35.53
CA TYR A 80 32.20 16.22 34.86
C TYR A 80 32.20 15.39 33.59
N GLU A 81 31.14 14.63 33.38
CA GLU A 81 30.86 13.97 32.09
C GLU A 81 29.73 14.71 31.38
N PRO A 82 29.92 15.14 30.12
CA PRO A 82 28.86 15.81 29.38
C PRO A 82 27.75 14.84 28.99
N GLU A 83 26.50 15.27 29.13
CA GLU A 83 25.31 14.60 28.63
C GLU A 83 24.63 15.41 27.51
N TYR A 84 24.05 14.70 26.54
CA TYR A 84 23.26 15.28 25.47
C TYR A 84 21.83 14.77 25.47
N MET A 85 20.88 15.64 25.14
CA MET A 85 19.47 15.29 25.04
C MET A 85 19.17 14.58 23.71
N LEU A 86 18.54 13.41 23.79
CA LEU A 86 17.92 12.75 22.64
C LEU A 86 16.39 12.90 22.73
N THR A 87 15.78 13.46 21.70
CA THR A 87 14.31 13.50 21.56
C THR A 87 13.90 12.51 20.50
N VAL A 88 13.01 11.57 20.81
CA VAL A 88 12.46 10.62 19.84
C VAL A 88 10.96 10.82 19.72
N GLN A 89 10.50 11.14 18.51
CA GLN A 89 9.10 11.30 18.14
C GLN A 89 8.73 10.15 17.20
N ASN A 90 7.84 9.27 17.62
CA ASN A 90 7.31 8.21 16.77
C ASN A 90 5.79 8.10 17.00
N PRO A 91 4.94 8.36 16.00
CA PRO A 91 3.48 8.28 16.18
C PRO A 91 3.00 6.90 16.62
N HIS A 92 3.78 5.84 16.37
CA HIS A 92 3.43 4.46 16.72
C HIS A 92 4.24 3.89 17.90
N GLY A 93 4.89 4.75 18.69
CA GLY A 93 5.46 4.33 19.98
C GLY A 93 6.88 3.77 19.95
N ALA A 94 7.36 3.22 18.82
CA ALA A 94 8.63 2.51 18.79
C ALA A 94 9.83 3.44 19.05
N SER A 95 10.73 3.00 19.94
CA SER A 95 11.94 3.71 20.38
C SER A 95 11.72 5.03 21.13
N ILE A 96 10.47 5.38 21.49
CA ILE A 96 10.20 6.60 22.30
C ILE A 96 10.86 6.49 23.69
N GLU A 97 10.93 5.28 24.25
CA GLU A 97 11.56 4.98 25.55
C GLU A 97 13.06 5.30 25.58
N LYS A 98 13.69 5.50 24.41
CA LYS A 98 15.09 5.88 24.29
C LYS A 98 15.33 7.38 24.41
N SER A 99 14.28 8.19 24.44
CA SER A 99 14.38 9.64 24.69
C SER A 99 15.02 9.95 26.06
N GLY A 100 15.55 11.16 26.20
CA GLY A 100 16.14 11.68 27.43
C GLY A 100 17.62 11.99 27.31
N TRP A 101 18.21 12.41 28.43
CA TRP A 101 19.63 12.69 28.56
C TRP A 101 20.45 11.40 28.42
N LYS A 102 21.50 11.46 27.61
CA LYS A 102 22.45 10.36 27.36
C LYS A 102 23.87 10.87 27.55
N GLN A 103 24.72 10.04 28.13
CA GLN A 103 26.14 10.36 28.24
C GLN A 103 26.76 10.54 26.86
N LYS A 104 27.72 11.47 26.76
CA LYS A 104 28.51 11.69 25.55
C LYS A 104 29.15 10.39 25.05
N ASP A 105 29.25 10.26 23.74
CA ASP A 105 29.83 9.13 23.00
C ASP A 105 29.10 7.79 23.19
N THR A 106 28.00 7.77 23.94
CA THR A 106 27.11 6.61 24.02
C THR A 106 26.44 6.39 22.68
N THR A 107 26.34 5.13 22.25
CA THR A 107 25.64 4.75 21.03
C THR A 107 24.21 4.31 21.36
N VAL A 108 23.22 4.92 20.70
CA VAL A 108 21.79 4.62 20.82
C VAL A 108 21.27 4.13 19.48
N THR A 109 20.71 2.94 19.42
CA THR A 109 20.04 2.41 18.23
C THR A 109 18.54 2.70 18.31
N LEU A 110 17.94 3.30 17.29
CA LEU A 110 16.49 3.45 17.15
C LEU A 110 16.00 2.45 16.10
N THR A 111 14.90 1.76 16.41
CA THR A 111 14.30 0.73 15.54
C THR A 111 12.79 0.91 15.52
N THR A 112 12.20 0.70 14.35
CA THR A 112 10.75 0.62 14.17
C THR A 112 10.39 -0.46 13.14
N PRO A 113 9.21 -1.10 13.22
CA PRO A 113 8.75 -2.02 12.17
C PRO A 113 8.60 -1.31 10.82
N GLU A 114 8.89 -2.02 9.72
CA GLU A 114 8.68 -1.49 8.36
C GLU A 114 7.19 -1.31 8.03
N LYS A 115 6.33 -2.13 8.63
CA LYS A 115 4.88 -2.10 8.44
C LYS A 115 4.18 -2.26 9.78
N ILE A 116 3.15 -1.46 10.00
CA ILE A 116 2.31 -1.48 11.18
C ILE A 116 0.88 -1.68 10.72
N GLU A 117 0.34 -2.86 10.96
CA GLU A 117 -1.03 -3.21 10.61
C GLU A 117 -1.99 -2.61 11.67
N GLU A 118 -2.80 -1.64 11.28
CA GLU A 118 -3.85 -1.08 12.16
C GLU A 118 -5.13 -1.89 12.07
N SER A 119 -5.46 -2.37 10.86
CA SER A 119 -6.57 -3.28 10.59
C SER A 119 -6.28 -4.13 9.35
N ASN A 120 -7.22 -4.99 8.98
CA ASN A 120 -7.14 -5.76 7.73
C ASN A 120 -7.22 -4.91 6.45
N THR A 121 -7.56 -3.63 6.54
CA THR A 121 -7.74 -2.74 5.38
C THR A 121 -6.98 -1.42 5.48
N LYS A 122 -6.22 -1.22 6.56
CA LYS A 122 -5.43 -0.01 6.80
C LYS A 122 -4.12 -0.37 7.49
N ARG A 123 -3.01 0.12 6.95
CA ARG A 123 -1.67 -0.07 7.50
C ARG A 123 -0.82 1.18 7.33
N TYR A 124 0.25 1.27 8.11
CA TYR A 124 1.26 2.31 7.99
C TYR A 124 2.56 1.68 7.49
N VAL A 125 3.19 2.29 6.50
CA VAL A 125 4.48 1.88 5.95
C VAL A 125 5.52 2.88 6.39
N PHE A 126 6.58 2.41 7.03
CA PHE A 126 7.68 3.26 7.44
C PHE A 126 8.35 3.89 6.23
N LYS A 127 8.52 5.21 6.26
CA LYS A 127 9.15 5.98 5.20
C LYS A 127 10.60 6.30 5.55
N ALA A 128 10.81 7.00 6.67
CA ALA A 128 12.14 7.41 7.10
C ALA A 128 12.17 7.87 8.56
N TRP A 129 13.38 7.87 9.12
CA TRP A 129 13.73 8.66 10.30
C TRP A 129 14.34 9.98 9.85
N TYR A 130 13.82 11.09 10.35
CA TYR A 130 14.40 12.42 10.22
C TYR A 130 15.23 12.74 11.45
N ILE A 131 16.54 12.85 11.29
CA ILE A 131 17.49 13.19 12.36
C ILE A 131 17.97 14.62 12.14
N ASP A 132 17.56 15.53 13.00
CA ASP A 132 17.80 16.98 12.84
C ASP A 132 17.41 17.50 11.45
N GLY A 133 16.34 16.95 10.86
CA GLY A 133 15.87 17.26 9.52
C GLY A 133 16.55 16.48 8.38
N SER A 134 17.55 15.64 8.65
CA SER A 134 18.19 14.78 7.66
C SER A 134 17.49 13.43 7.55
N GLU A 135 17.11 13.04 6.33
CA GLU A 135 16.38 11.81 6.07
C GLU A 135 17.26 10.56 6.15
N ASN A 136 16.75 9.50 6.79
CA ASN A 136 17.36 8.19 6.87
C ASN A 136 16.30 7.11 6.59
N SER A 137 16.39 6.45 5.44
CA SER A 137 15.38 5.46 4.99
C SER A 137 15.47 4.11 5.71
N GLY A 138 16.49 3.87 6.54
CA GLY A 138 16.63 2.64 7.30
C GLY A 138 15.64 2.59 8.47
N SER A 139 14.85 1.51 8.58
CA SER A 139 13.94 1.29 9.72
C SER A 139 14.68 1.14 11.05
N THR A 140 15.98 0.84 11.00
CA THR A 140 16.91 0.88 12.12
C THR A 140 18.06 1.85 11.82
N ILE A 141 18.34 2.73 12.78
CA ILE A 141 19.44 3.70 12.73
C ILE A 141 20.22 3.68 14.04
N THR A 142 21.49 4.08 13.98
CA THR A 142 22.37 4.13 15.14
C THR A 142 22.95 5.52 15.26
N LEU A 143 22.82 6.13 16.43
CA LEU A 143 23.26 7.48 16.75
C LEU A 143 24.34 7.43 17.82
N THR A 144 25.48 8.05 17.57
CA THR A 144 26.49 8.30 18.61
C THR A 144 26.22 9.69 19.21
N MET A 145 26.00 9.75 20.52
CA MET A 145 25.62 10.96 21.25
C MET A 145 26.82 11.92 21.39
N ASN A 146 27.15 12.62 20.31
CA ASN A 146 28.18 13.66 20.26
C ASN A 146 27.62 15.09 20.34
N LYS A 147 26.29 15.22 20.25
CA LYS A 147 25.49 16.44 20.42
C LYS A 147 24.05 16.04 20.76
N GLN A 148 23.19 17.04 20.98
CA GLN A 148 21.75 16.80 21.03
C GLN A 148 21.21 16.34 19.66
N TYR A 149 20.19 15.51 19.67
CA TYR A 149 19.50 15.02 18.47
C TYR A 149 17.98 15.10 18.63
N ASP A 150 17.29 15.50 17.57
CA ASP A 150 15.84 15.32 17.39
C ASP A 150 15.59 14.27 16.30
N ALA A 151 15.00 13.15 16.70
CA ALA A 151 14.71 12.01 15.84
C ALA A 151 13.20 11.85 15.66
N ARG A 152 12.70 11.97 14.42
CA ARG A 152 11.29 11.80 14.09
C ARG A 152 11.08 10.66 13.10
N ALA A 153 10.22 9.69 13.42
CA ALA A 153 9.77 8.69 12.45
C ALA A 153 8.59 9.23 11.62
N GLU A 154 8.65 9.01 10.30
CA GLU A 154 7.58 9.30 9.36
C GLU A 154 7.08 8.00 8.70
N TYR A 155 5.77 7.96 8.46
CA TYR A 155 5.08 6.82 7.87
C TYR A 155 4.12 7.30 6.78
N GLU A 156 3.88 6.45 5.79
CA GLU A 156 2.84 6.62 4.79
C GLU A 156 1.65 5.72 5.13
N THR A 157 0.45 6.30 5.05
CA THR A 157 -0.80 5.55 5.22
C THR A 157 -1.09 4.77 3.93
N GLN A 158 -1.39 3.48 4.07
CA GLN A 158 -1.87 2.64 2.98
C GLN A 158 -3.25 2.05 3.30
N TYR A 159 -4.08 1.99 2.27
CA TYR A 159 -5.41 1.41 2.30
C TYR A 159 -5.49 0.21 1.35
N TYR A 160 -6.28 -0.79 1.74
CA TYR A 160 -6.56 -1.93 0.88
C TYR A 160 -7.74 -1.63 -0.05
N LEU A 161 -7.49 -1.74 -1.35
CA LEU A 161 -8.51 -1.74 -2.39
C LEU A 161 -8.87 -3.19 -2.72
N GLU A 162 -10.15 -3.52 -2.58
CA GLU A 162 -10.68 -4.82 -2.97
C GLU A 162 -11.56 -4.71 -4.22
N VAL A 163 -11.14 -5.32 -5.33
CA VAL A 163 -11.90 -5.38 -6.57
C VAL A 163 -12.55 -6.76 -6.71
N ARG A 164 -13.87 -6.78 -6.84
CA ARG A 164 -14.71 -7.98 -6.93
C ARG A 164 -15.50 -8.00 -8.22
N SER A 165 -15.83 -9.21 -8.66
CA SER A 165 -16.72 -9.44 -9.80
C SER A 165 -17.35 -10.82 -9.65
N GLU A 166 -18.65 -10.92 -9.92
CA GLU A 166 -19.33 -12.21 -10.01
C GLU A 166 -18.96 -12.97 -11.30
N ILE A 167 -18.58 -12.24 -12.34
CA ILE A 167 -18.30 -12.75 -13.68
C ILE A 167 -16.92 -12.25 -14.16
N GLY A 168 -16.16 -13.10 -14.84
CA GLY A 168 -14.81 -12.72 -15.29
C GLY A 168 -13.79 -12.61 -14.14
N ARG A 169 -12.61 -12.07 -14.44
CA ARG A 169 -11.50 -11.95 -13.48
C ARG A 169 -11.11 -10.48 -13.30
N PRO A 170 -11.56 -9.83 -12.23
CA PRO A 170 -11.17 -8.45 -11.96
C PRO A 170 -9.69 -8.39 -11.56
N GLN A 171 -9.04 -7.27 -11.86
CA GLN A 171 -7.67 -6.96 -11.45
C GLN A 171 -7.63 -5.56 -10.83
N GLY A 172 -6.60 -5.32 -10.00
CA GLY A 172 -6.39 -4.05 -9.30
C GLY A 172 -6.63 -4.12 -7.78
N SER A 173 -6.91 -5.29 -7.21
CA SER A 173 -6.93 -5.46 -5.75
C SER A 173 -5.53 -5.37 -5.18
N GLY A 174 -5.35 -4.67 -4.05
CA GLY A 174 -4.04 -4.49 -3.45
C GLY A 174 -3.98 -3.39 -2.41
N TRP A 175 -2.79 -3.21 -1.83
CA TRP A 175 -2.49 -2.10 -0.94
C TRP A 175 -1.96 -0.92 -1.75
N TYR A 176 -2.51 0.27 -1.50
CA TYR A 176 -2.14 1.50 -2.18
C TYR A 176 -1.95 2.62 -1.17
N ASP A 177 -1.05 3.55 -1.47
CA ASP A 177 -0.86 4.76 -0.66
C ASP A 177 -2.13 5.61 -0.67
N GLU A 178 -2.40 6.28 0.43
CA GLU A 178 -3.51 7.22 0.56
C GLU A 178 -3.42 8.30 -0.54
N GLY A 179 -4.51 8.46 -1.30
CA GLY A 179 -4.60 9.37 -2.44
C GLY A 179 -3.99 8.83 -3.74
N TYR A 180 -3.44 7.61 -3.76
CA TYR A 180 -2.91 7.01 -4.98
C TYR A 180 -4.02 6.64 -5.98
N SER A 181 -3.74 6.81 -7.27
CA SER A 181 -4.64 6.44 -8.37
C SER A 181 -4.37 5.01 -8.85
N ALA A 182 -5.07 4.03 -8.30
CA ALA A 182 -5.01 2.63 -8.69
C ALA A 182 -5.75 2.37 -10.02
N MET A 183 -5.19 1.51 -10.88
CA MET A 183 -5.87 1.04 -12.08
C MET A 183 -6.62 -0.25 -11.79
N ILE A 184 -7.92 -0.26 -12.06
CA ILE A 184 -8.77 -1.45 -11.99
C ILE A 184 -9.21 -1.86 -13.39
N THR A 185 -9.35 -3.15 -13.62
CA THR A 185 -9.79 -3.69 -14.91
C THR A 185 -10.53 -5.00 -14.77
N VAL A 186 -11.42 -5.28 -15.72
CA VAL A 186 -12.08 -6.57 -15.91
C VAL A 186 -12.23 -6.82 -17.41
N ASP A 187 -12.34 -8.09 -17.81
CA ASP A 187 -12.67 -8.43 -19.20
C ASP A 187 -14.01 -7.77 -19.59
N PRO A 188 -14.13 -7.18 -20.79
CA PRO A 188 -15.32 -6.40 -21.16
C PRO A 188 -16.54 -7.30 -21.45
N ASP A 189 -16.33 -8.57 -21.77
CA ASP A 189 -17.38 -9.54 -21.94
C ASP A 189 -16.98 -10.95 -21.46
N ALA A 190 -17.97 -11.77 -21.19
CA ALA A 190 -17.81 -13.15 -20.76
C ALA A 190 -18.93 -14.03 -21.35
N PRO A 191 -18.66 -15.30 -21.69
CA PRO A 191 -19.66 -16.17 -22.30
C PRO A 191 -20.79 -16.53 -21.31
N ILE A 192 -22.04 -16.53 -21.79
CA ILE A 192 -23.14 -17.21 -21.10
C ILE A 192 -23.03 -18.70 -21.41
N LEU A 193 -23.24 -19.58 -20.43
CA LEU A 193 -23.25 -21.03 -20.64
C LEU A 193 -24.66 -21.54 -21.02
N GLY A 194 -24.71 -22.72 -21.65
CA GLY A 194 -25.96 -23.38 -22.02
C GLY A 194 -26.55 -22.92 -23.36
N PHE A 195 -27.86 -23.14 -23.55
CA PHE A 195 -28.55 -22.91 -24.82
C PHE A 195 -28.34 -21.49 -25.35
N TRP A 196 -28.55 -20.46 -24.51
CA TRP A 196 -28.38 -19.07 -24.92
C TRP A 196 -26.93 -18.74 -25.32
N GLY A 197 -25.95 -19.31 -24.62
CA GLY A 197 -24.53 -19.23 -24.97
C GLY A 197 -24.22 -19.82 -26.34
N SER A 198 -24.80 -20.99 -26.65
CA SER A 198 -24.63 -21.63 -27.97
C SER A 198 -25.22 -20.82 -29.12
N LEU A 199 -26.13 -19.90 -28.81
CA LEU A 199 -26.70 -18.93 -29.74
C LEU A 199 -25.97 -17.58 -29.71
N GLY A 200 -24.84 -17.45 -29.00
CA GLY A 200 -24.03 -16.23 -28.97
C GLY A 200 -24.47 -15.19 -27.94
N ALA A 201 -25.31 -15.54 -26.96
CA ALA A 201 -25.56 -14.65 -25.82
C ALA A 201 -24.30 -14.55 -24.94
N LYS A 202 -24.03 -13.35 -24.40
CA LYS A 202 -22.88 -13.09 -23.53
C LYS A 202 -23.23 -12.11 -22.42
N TYR A 203 -22.45 -12.12 -21.35
CA TYR A 203 -22.43 -11.05 -20.37
C TYR A 203 -21.52 -9.94 -20.87
N VAL A 204 -21.96 -8.70 -20.74
CA VAL A 204 -21.18 -7.51 -21.07
C VAL A 204 -21.04 -6.68 -19.81
N PHE A 205 -19.83 -6.18 -19.57
CA PHE A 205 -19.58 -5.24 -18.49
C PHE A 205 -20.53 -4.04 -18.62
N ASP A 206 -21.24 -3.72 -17.53
CA ASP A 206 -22.19 -2.61 -17.50
C ASP A 206 -21.57 -1.39 -16.82
N ARG A 207 -21.09 -1.57 -15.58
CA ARG A 207 -20.44 -0.50 -14.81
C ARG A 207 -19.68 -1.01 -13.59
N TRP A 208 -18.80 -0.18 -13.06
CA TRP A 208 -18.26 -0.30 -11.70
C TRP A 208 -19.21 0.30 -10.66
N SER A 209 -19.24 -0.29 -9.48
CA SER A 209 -19.92 0.25 -8.30
C SER A 209 -18.93 0.36 -7.13
N GLY A 210 -19.14 1.36 -6.27
CA GLY A 210 -18.25 1.62 -5.14
C GLY A 210 -17.02 2.49 -5.45
N ILE A 211 -16.92 3.05 -6.67
CA ILE A 211 -15.89 4.06 -7.01
C ILE A 211 -16.44 5.49 -6.90
N SER A 212 -15.60 6.41 -6.42
CA SER A 212 -15.89 7.85 -6.32
C SER A 212 -15.22 8.68 -7.43
N SER A 213 -14.32 8.07 -8.20
CA SER A 213 -13.52 8.70 -9.24
C SER A 213 -13.27 7.73 -10.40
N GLY A 214 -13.01 8.28 -11.59
CA GLY A 214 -12.83 7.52 -12.82
C GLY A 214 -14.11 7.34 -13.63
N ASP A 215 -13.97 6.71 -14.80
CA ASP A 215 -15.11 6.34 -15.64
C ASP A 215 -15.73 5.03 -15.13
N VAL A 216 -16.98 5.11 -14.67
CA VAL A 216 -17.73 3.95 -14.17
C VAL A 216 -18.16 2.99 -15.27
N PHE A 217 -18.25 3.44 -16.53
CA PHE A 217 -18.74 2.64 -17.66
C PHE A 217 -17.63 2.00 -18.49
N SER A 218 -16.37 2.32 -18.19
CA SER A 218 -15.22 1.68 -18.81
C SER A 218 -14.77 0.45 -18.02
N ALA A 219 -14.58 -0.68 -18.71
CA ALA A 219 -14.06 -1.91 -18.12
C ALA A 219 -12.65 -1.75 -17.52
N THR A 220 -11.89 -0.73 -17.98
CA THR A 220 -10.61 -0.33 -17.40
C THR A 220 -10.68 1.12 -16.97
N THR A 221 -10.43 1.40 -15.70
CA THR A 221 -10.54 2.76 -15.14
C THR A 221 -9.54 2.99 -14.01
N LYS A 222 -9.33 4.27 -13.67
CA LYS A 222 -8.46 4.69 -12.57
C LYS A 222 -9.30 5.20 -11.41
N VAL A 223 -9.06 4.67 -10.22
CA VAL A 223 -9.74 5.03 -8.99
C VAL A 223 -8.74 5.56 -7.96
N VAL A 224 -9.09 6.67 -7.32
CA VAL A 224 -8.31 7.27 -6.23
C VAL A 224 -8.65 6.55 -4.92
N VAL A 225 -7.63 6.05 -4.22
CA VAL A 225 -7.77 5.30 -2.96
C VAL A 225 -7.55 6.24 -1.77
N GLU A 226 -8.62 6.88 -1.29
CA GLU A 226 -8.55 7.78 -0.12
C GLU A 226 -8.89 7.10 1.21
N ASN A 227 -9.55 5.95 1.17
CA ASN A 227 -10.03 5.19 2.33
C ASN A 227 -10.10 3.70 1.95
N PRO A 228 -10.29 2.78 2.91
CA PRO A 228 -10.62 1.39 2.58
C PRO A 228 -11.82 1.32 1.66
N MET A 229 -11.70 0.66 0.52
CA MET A 229 -12.82 0.59 -0.44
C MET A 229 -12.93 -0.77 -1.13
N THR A 230 -14.18 -1.15 -1.39
CA THR A 230 -14.55 -2.34 -2.15
C THR A 230 -15.27 -1.91 -3.42
N VAL A 231 -14.76 -2.36 -4.56
CA VAL A 231 -15.27 -2.04 -5.89
C VAL A 231 -15.84 -3.31 -6.52
N ASN A 232 -17.06 -3.23 -7.07
CA ASN A 232 -17.69 -4.39 -7.71
C ASN A 232 -18.01 -4.10 -9.18
N ALA A 233 -17.62 -5.02 -10.07
CA ALA A 233 -18.05 -5.02 -11.47
C ALA A 233 -19.49 -5.52 -11.59
N ILE A 234 -20.34 -4.73 -12.24
CA ILE A 234 -21.73 -5.05 -12.54
C ILE A 234 -21.84 -5.42 -14.02
N TRP A 235 -22.63 -6.45 -14.30
CA TRP A 235 -22.76 -7.06 -15.61
C TRP A 235 -24.21 -7.05 -16.09
N ARG A 236 -24.40 -6.97 -17.40
CA ARG A 236 -25.70 -7.16 -18.06
C ARG A 236 -25.63 -8.28 -19.09
N ALA A 237 -26.71 -9.01 -19.26
CA ALA A 237 -26.81 -10.02 -20.31
C ALA A 237 -27.16 -9.36 -21.65
N ASP A 238 -26.45 -9.72 -22.70
CA ASP A 238 -26.70 -9.32 -24.08
C ASP A 238 -27.14 -10.54 -24.91
N TYR A 239 -28.40 -10.51 -25.36
CA TYR A 239 -29.02 -11.56 -26.17
C TYR A 239 -29.17 -11.16 -27.64
N SER A 240 -28.62 -10.02 -28.06
CA SER A 240 -28.84 -9.48 -29.41
C SER A 240 -28.47 -10.49 -30.50
N TYR A 241 -27.30 -11.12 -30.39
CA TYR A 241 -26.86 -12.15 -31.33
C TYR A 241 -27.70 -13.44 -31.23
N ALA A 242 -28.12 -13.82 -30.03
CA ALA A 242 -28.96 -15.00 -29.84
C ALA A 242 -30.33 -14.84 -30.49
N TYR A 243 -30.96 -13.67 -30.35
CA TYR A 243 -32.21 -13.39 -31.05
C TYR A 243 -32.03 -13.35 -32.57
N MET A 244 -30.92 -12.82 -33.08
CA MET A 244 -30.63 -12.87 -34.52
C MET A 244 -30.48 -14.31 -35.03
N ILE A 245 -29.72 -15.16 -34.32
CA ILE A 245 -29.53 -16.56 -34.71
C ILE A 245 -30.85 -17.34 -34.62
N LEU A 246 -31.64 -17.15 -33.57
CA LEU A 246 -32.97 -17.76 -33.46
C LEU A 246 -33.90 -17.35 -34.61
N ALA A 247 -33.89 -16.07 -35.00
CA ALA A 247 -34.67 -15.59 -36.13
C ALA A 247 -34.26 -16.28 -37.45
N ILE A 248 -32.95 -16.45 -37.69
CA ILE A 248 -32.42 -17.15 -38.87
C ILE A 248 -32.86 -18.62 -38.88
N ILE A 249 -32.75 -19.31 -37.74
CA ILE A 249 -33.18 -20.71 -37.61
C ILE A 249 -34.70 -20.85 -37.85
N LEU A 250 -35.51 -19.94 -37.30
CA LEU A 250 -36.96 -19.92 -37.52
C LEU A 250 -37.31 -19.71 -39.00
N VAL A 251 -36.67 -18.78 -39.69
CA VAL A 251 -36.89 -18.54 -41.12
C VAL A 251 -36.48 -19.76 -41.95
N ALA A 252 -35.33 -20.37 -41.66
CA ALA A 252 -34.87 -21.57 -42.36
C ALA A 252 -35.81 -22.77 -42.14
N ALA A 253 -36.31 -22.96 -40.91
CA ALA A 253 -37.27 -24.01 -40.59
C ALA A 253 -38.61 -23.79 -41.32
N LEU A 254 -39.11 -22.55 -41.38
CA LEU A 254 -40.31 -22.21 -42.14
C LEU A 254 -40.13 -22.48 -43.64
N LEU A 255 -38.98 -22.09 -44.21
CA LEU A 255 -38.67 -22.39 -45.62
C LEU A 255 -38.60 -23.89 -45.89
N LEU A 256 -37.99 -24.67 -44.99
CA LEU A 256 -37.95 -26.13 -45.10
C LEU A 256 -39.36 -26.72 -45.06
N ILE A 257 -40.22 -26.27 -44.14
CA ILE A 257 -41.62 -26.71 -44.07
C ILE A 257 -42.36 -26.39 -45.37
N VAL A 258 -42.21 -25.17 -45.90
CA VAL A 258 -42.82 -24.77 -47.17
C VAL A 258 -42.33 -25.66 -48.32
N VAL A 259 -41.02 -25.94 -48.40
CA VAL A 259 -40.45 -26.84 -49.41
C VAL A 259 -41.00 -28.26 -49.27
N THR A 260 -41.07 -28.79 -48.04
CA THR A 260 -41.65 -30.12 -47.77
C THR A 260 -43.12 -30.18 -48.17
N VAL A 261 -43.92 -29.15 -47.86
CA VAL A 261 -45.33 -29.06 -48.27
C VAL A 261 -45.44 -28.97 -49.80
N ILE A 262 -44.61 -28.18 -50.47
CA ILE A 262 -44.57 -28.11 -51.93
C ILE A 262 -44.20 -29.47 -52.53
N ALA A 263 -43.23 -30.19 -51.98
CA ALA A 263 -42.84 -31.51 -52.45
C ALA A 263 -43.96 -32.55 -52.29
N LEU A 264 -44.68 -32.52 -51.16
CA LEU A 264 -45.83 -33.38 -50.91
C LEU A 264 -47.04 -33.03 -51.79
N THR A 265 -47.33 -31.74 -52.01
CA THR A 265 -48.48 -31.29 -52.81
C THR A 265 -48.25 -31.41 -54.32
N ARG A 266 -47.01 -31.26 -54.80
CA ARG A 266 -46.67 -31.44 -56.22
C ARG A 266 -46.54 -32.90 -56.64
N GLY A 267 -46.70 -33.85 -55.71
CA GLY A 267 -46.60 -35.27 -56.03
C GLY A 267 -45.30 -35.58 -56.75
N ILE A 268 -44.15 -35.39 -56.07
CA ILE A 268 -42.92 -36.06 -56.49
C ILE A 268 -43.16 -37.55 -56.25
N GLY A 269 -43.86 -38.19 -57.17
CA GLY A 269 -43.75 -39.61 -57.35
C GLY A 269 -42.27 -39.85 -57.58
N PHE A 270 -41.59 -40.44 -56.61
CA PHE A 270 -40.47 -41.30 -56.93
C PHE A 270 -41.00 -42.21 -58.05
N ARG A 271 -40.62 -41.90 -59.28
CA ARG A 271 -40.87 -42.76 -60.43
C ARG A 271 -40.10 -44.02 -60.06
N ARG A 272 -40.79 -44.98 -59.42
CA ARG A 272 -40.37 -46.36 -59.51
C ARG A 272 -40.20 -46.56 -61.01
N GLU A 273 -39.00 -46.91 -61.44
CA GLU A 273 -38.87 -47.61 -62.70
C GLU A 273 -39.87 -48.77 -62.59
N SER A 274 -41.07 -48.56 -63.13
CA SER A 274 -41.90 -49.64 -63.57
C SER A 274 -41.01 -50.34 -64.57
N GLY A 275 -40.47 -51.49 -64.19
CA GLY A 275 -39.73 -52.34 -65.12
C GLY A 275 -40.50 -52.36 -66.43
N SER A 276 -39.77 -52.16 -67.53
CA SER A 276 -40.36 -52.13 -68.87
C SER A 276 -41.34 -53.30 -69.00
N PRO A 277 -42.50 -53.13 -69.67
CA PRO A 277 -43.50 -54.17 -69.83
C PRO A 277 -42.84 -55.53 -70.08
N PRO A 278 -43.31 -56.65 -69.49
CA PRO A 278 -42.68 -57.96 -69.67
C PRO A 278 -42.38 -58.32 -71.14
N LEU A 279 -43.16 -57.77 -72.07
CA LEU A 279 -42.94 -57.84 -73.51
C LEU A 279 -41.70 -57.07 -73.99
N ASP A 280 -41.44 -55.86 -73.49
CA ASP A 280 -40.28 -55.05 -73.87
C ASP A 280 -38.98 -55.65 -73.35
N THR A 281 -38.99 -56.20 -72.13
CA THR A 281 -37.83 -56.96 -71.60
C THR A 281 -37.61 -58.25 -72.39
N LEU A 282 -38.67 -58.98 -72.75
CA LEU A 282 -38.56 -60.17 -73.58
C LEU A 282 -38.03 -59.87 -74.99
N ASN A 283 -38.49 -58.78 -75.61
CA ASN A 283 -38.02 -58.32 -76.92
C ASN A 283 -36.53 -57.96 -76.87
N LEU A 284 -36.09 -57.28 -75.82
CA LEU A 284 -34.69 -56.92 -75.62
C LEU A 284 -33.81 -58.17 -75.52
N ARG A 285 -34.19 -59.15 -74.70
CA ARG A 285 -33.43 -60.39 -74.51
C ARG A 285 -33.34 -61.23 -75.78
N TYR A 286 -34.39 -61.25 -76.61
CA TYR A 286 -34.33 -61.88 -77.92
C TYR A 286 -33.39 -61.12 -78.88
N SER A 287 -33.45 -59.78 -78.89
CA SER A 287 -32.57 -58.96 -79.74
C SER A 287 -31.09 -59.07 -79.37
N GLN A 288 -30.80 -59.34 -78.09
CA GLN A 288 -29.45 -59.58 -77.57
C GLN A 288 -28.98 -61.03 -77.77
N GLY A 289 -29.84 -61.92 -78.28
CA GLY A 289 -29.52 -63.33 -78.55
C GLY A 289 -29.50 -64.22 -77.30
N GLU A 290 -30.01 -63.75 -76.16
CA GLU A 290 -30.00 -64.49 -74.90
C GLU A 290 -31.02 -65.63 -74.85
N ILE A 291 -32.05 -65.57 -75.69
CA ILE A 291 -33.12 -66.57 -75.76
C ILE A 291 -33.34 -67.03 -77.20
N SER A 292 -33.64 -68.31 -77.37
CA SER A 292 -33.91 -68.89 -78.69
C SER A 292 -35.25 -68.37 -79.24
N ARG A 293 -35.41 -68.39 -80.57
CA ARG A 293 -36.66 -67.99 -81.23
C ARG A 293 -37.87 -68.81 -80.76
N ALA A 294 -37.67 -70.09 -80.47
CA ALA A 294 -38.74 -70.97 -79.99
C ALA A 294 -39.21 -70.58 -78.57
N ASP A 295 -38.25 -70.25 -77.70
CA ASP A 295 -38.53 -69.82 -76.32
C ASP A 295 -39.18 -68.44 -76.27
N TYR A 296 -38.71 -67.51 -77.11
CA TYR A 296 -39.30 -66.18 -77.27
C TYR A 296 -40.79 -66.26 -77.65
N LEU A 297 -41.14 -67.07 -78.66
CA LEU A 297 -42.53 -67.19 -79.11
C LEU A 297 -43.44 -67.84 -78.06
N LYS A 298 -42.92 -68.81 -77.29
CA LYS A 298 -43.67 -69.45 -76.21
C LYS A 298 -43.95 -68.45 -75.08
N MET A 299 -42.92 -67.76 -74.60
CA MET A 299 -43.04 -66.78 -73.52
C MET A 299 -43.91 -65.59 -73.92
N LYS A 300 -43.79 -65.12 -75.17
CA LYS A 300 -44.65 -64.05 -75.71
C LYS A 300 -46.12 -64.45 -75.69
N LYS A 301 -46.45 -65.66 -76.10
CA LYS A 301 -47.82 -66.18 -76.11
C LYS A 301 -48.41 -66.32 -74.71
N ASP A 302 -47.59 -66.75 -73.75
CA ASP A 302 -48.01 -66.87 -72.35
C ASP A 302 -48.25 -65.48 -71.72
N LEU A 303 -47.45 -64.48 -72.10
CA LEU A 303 -47.62 -63.09 -71.69
C LEU A 303 -48.83 -62.40 -72.34
N GLU A 304 -49.20 -62.77 -73.58
CA GLU A 304 -50.40 -62.24 -74.27
C GLU A 304 -51.73 -62.87 -73.79
N LYS A 305 -51.66 -63.97 -73.02
CA LYS A 305 -52.83 -64.66 -72.44
C LYS A 305 -53.11 -64.32 -70.98
N SER A 306 -52.16 -63.68 -70.30
CA SER A 306 -52.26 -63.20 -68.92
C SER A 306 -52.87 -61.81 -68.84
#